data_AF-A0A7K4DCC8-F1
#
_entry.id   AF-A0A7K4DCC8-F1
#
_cell.length_a   1.000
_cell.length_b   1.000
_cell.length_c   1.000
_cell.angle_alpha   90.00
_cell.angle_beta   90.00
_cell.angle_gamma   90.00
#
_symmetry.space_group_name_H-M   'P 1'
#
loop_
_entity.id
_entity.type
_entity.pdbx_description
1 polymer ?
#
loop_
_entity_poly.entity_id
_entity_poly.type
_entity_poly.pdbx_seq_one_letter_code
_entity_poly.pdbx_strand_id
1 'polypeptide(L)'
;HPGTQLTAMGDQAGSVSIEKLVAAMDIPVEVVDANNVKSIEEAVKRGIESKEVYAIISRGPCVLLKGREKKPVFRVEVSMCRACKACIKLSGCPALEFKDGHSSINPSVCTGCGLCAYICPVEAIKR
;
A
#
# COMPACT_ATOMS: atom_id res chain seq x y z
N HIS A 1 -12.80 -4.71 13.84
CA HIS A 1 -12.89 -4.99 12.40
C HIS A 1 -13.08 -6.50 12.23
N PRO A 2 -14.08 -7.02 11.50
CA PRO A 2 -14.37 -8.47 11.51
C PRO A 2 -13.24 -9.39 11.01
N GLY A 3 -12.31 -8.84 10.23
CA GLY A 3 -11.08 -9.53 9.83
C GLY A 3 -9.91 -9.44 10.83
N THR A 4 -10.05 -8.71 11.95
CA THR A 4 -9.05 -8.74 13.02
C THR A 4 -9.39 -9.87 13.97
N GLN A 5 -8.43 -10.74 14.29
CA GLN A 5 -8.58 -11.84 15.26
C GLN A 5 -8.67 -11.34 16.71
N LEU A 6 -9.21 -10.14 16.90
CA LEU A 6 -9.25 -9.40 18.16
C LEU A 6 -10.65 -8.79 18.34
N THR A 7 -11.19 -8.89 19.56
CA THR A 7 -12.38 -8.15 19.98
C THR A 7 -12.08 -6.65 20.09
N ALA A 8 -13.11 -5.84 20.30
CA ALA A 8 -12.92 -4.42 20.61
C ALA A 8 -12.11 -4.17 21.90
N MET A 9 -12.07 -5.16 22.81
CA MET A 9 -11.31 -5.10 24.06
C MET A 9 -9.87 -5.62 23.92
N GLY A 10 -9.51 -6.20 22.77
CA GLY A 10 -8.17 -6.74 22.51
C GLY A 10 -8.00 -8.22 22.83
N ASP A 11 -9.07 -8.90 23.26
CA ASP A 11 -9.05 -10.36 23.46
C ASP A 11 -9.08 -11.11 22.13
N GLN A 12 -8.56 -12.34 22.11
CA GLN A 12 -8.61 -13.19 20.92
C GLN A 12 -10.06 -13.49 20.50
N ALA A 13 -10.33 -13.41 19.20
CA ALA A 13 -11.63 -13.68 18.62
C ALA A 13 -11.50 -14.41 17.27
N GLY A 14 -12.58 -15.09 16.87
CA GLY A 14 -12.70 -15.60 15.51
C GLY A 14 -12.67 -14.45 14.49
N SER A 15 -11.99 -14.67 13.36
CA SER A 15 -11.97 -13.75 12.23
C SER A 15 -12.78 -14.29 11.06
N VAL A 16 -13.47 -13.42 10.33
CA VAL A 16 -14.11 -13.78 9.06
C VAL A 16 -13.04 -13.88 7.97
N SER A 17 -12.98 -15.02 7.27
CA SER A 17 -12.17 -15.14 6.05
C SER A 17 -12.96 -14.62 4.86
N ILE A 18 -12.50 -13.49 4.32
CA ILE A 18 -13.11 -12.88 3.13
C ILE A 18 -12.91 -13.79 1.91
N GLU A 19 -11.78 -14.50 1.82
CA GLU A 19 -11.49 -15.44 0.74
C GLU A 19 -12.49 -16.59 0.72
N LYS A 20 -12.75 -17.20 1.89
CA LYS A 20 -13.72 -18.30 1.98
C LYS A 20 -15.13 -17.82 1.68
N LEU A 21 -15.49 -16.61 2.11
CA LEU A 21 -16.79 -16.02 1.84
C LEU A 21 -17.00 -15.77 0.34
N VAL A 22 -16.01 -15.19 -0.33
CA VAL A 22 -16.07 -14.91 -1.78
C VAL A 22 -16.01 -16.20 -2.60
N ALA A 23 -15.13 -17.14 -2.23
CA ALA A 23 -15.03 -18.43 -2.91
C ALA A 23 -16.31 -19.26 -2.78
N ALA A 24 -17.06 -19.15 -1.67
CA ALA A 24 -18.34 -19.82 -1.51
C ALA A 24 -19.46 -19.29 -2.43
N MET A 25 -19.22 -18.17 -3.12
CA MET A 25 -20.10 -17.63 -4.16
C MET A 25 -19.66 -18.06 -5.57
N ASP A 26 -18.78 -19.05 -5.68
CA ASP A 26 -18.17 -19.53 -6.93
C ASP A 26 -17.39 -18.43 -7.70
N ILE A 27 -16.95 -17.38 -7.00
CA ILE A 27 -16.13 -16.31 -7.58
C ILE A 27 -14.64 -16.66 -7.41
N PRO A 28 -13.87 -16.77 -8.51
CA PRO A 28 -12.41 -16.89 -8.46
C PRO A 28 -11.79 -15.73 -7.66
N VAL A 29 -10.94 -16.07 -6.70
CA VAL A 29 -10.34 -15.10 -5.79
C VAL A 29 -8.81 -15.23 -5.75
N GLU A 30 -8.13 -14.10 -5.90
CA GLU A 30 -6.69 -13.98 -5.74
C GLU A 30 -6.37 -13.06 -4.57
N VAL A 31 -5.47 -13.49 -3.68
CA VAL A 31 -4.98 -12.65 -2.58
C VAL A 31 -3.62 -12.07 -2.96
N VAL A 32 -3.50 -10.74 -2.90
CA VAL A 32 -2.25 -10.01 -3.19
C VAL A 32 -1.78 -9.22 -1.97
N ASP A 33 -0.47 -8.96 -1.87
CA ASP A 33 0.07 -8.10 -0.80
C ASP A 33 -0.21 -6.63 -1.12
N ALA A 34 -0.89 -5.93 -0.21
CA ALA A 34 -1.22 -4.52 -0.33
C ALA A 34 0.01 -3.59 -0.48
N ASN A 35 1.21 -4.07 -0.16
CA ASN A 35 2.47 -3.34 -0.29
C ASN A 35 3.27 -3.71 -1.54
N ASN A 36 2.81 -4.68 -2.34
CA ASN A 36 3.49 -5.11 -3.56
C ASN A 36 2.72 -4.62 -4.79
N VAL A 37 3.08 -3.42 -5.27
CA VAL A 37 2.46 -2.76 -6.41
C VAL A 37 2.45 -3.65 -7.66
N LYS A 38 3.55 -4.38 -7.93
CA LYS A 38 3.66 -5.26 -9.08
C LYS A 38 2.63 -6.40 -9.03
N SER A 39 2.47 -7.03 -7.87
CA SER A 39 1.48 -8.10 -7.70
C SER A 39 0.04 -7.60 -7.90
N ILE A 40 -0.25 -6.38 -7.44
CA ILE A 40 -1.55 -5.73 -7.63
C ILE A 40 -1.76 -5.42 -9.12
N GLU A 41 -0.78 -4.83 -9.80
CA GLU A 41 -0.86 -4.55 -11.25
C GLU A 41 -1.13 -5.83 -12.07
N GLU A 42 -0.43 -6.92 -11.75
CA GLU A 42 -0.61 -8.21 -12.43
C GLU A 42 -2.00 -8.83 -12.15
N ALA A 43 -2.47 -8.80 -10.90
CA ALA A 43 -3.80 -9.29 -10.54
C ALA A 43 -4.91 -8.47 -11.20
N VAL A 44 -4.75 -7.14 -11.27
CA VAL A 44 -5.69 -6.26 -11.97
C VAL A 44 -5.72 -6.55 -13.46
N LYS A 45 -4.57 -6.79 -14.10
CA LYS A 45 -4.52 -7.21 -15.52
C LYS A 45 -5.29 -8.52 -15.75
N ARG A 46 -5.04 -9.53 -14.92
CA ARG A 46 -5.80 -10.80 -14.96
C ARG A 46 -7.30 -10.58 -14.78
N GLY A 47 -7.68 -9.73 -13.84
CA GLY A 47 -9.09 -9.39 -13.58
C GLY A 47 -9.77 -8.70 -14.76
N ILE A 48 -9.06 -7.82 -15.47
CA ILE A 48 -9.56 -7.14 -16.69
C ILE A 48 -9.71 -8.14 -17.85
N GLU A 49 -8.79 -9.10 -17.97
CA GLU A 49 -8.81 -10.13 -19.02
C GLU A 49 -9.82 -11.26 -18.75
N SER A 50 -10.32 -11.37 -17.51
CA SER A 50 -11.29 -12.38 -17.09
C SER A 50 -12.63 -12.20 -17.80
N LYS A 51 -13.23 -13.32 -18.22
CA LYS A 51 -14.59 -13.37 -18.79
C LYS A 51 -15.68 -13.50 -17.72
N GLU A 52 -15.28 -13.80 -16.49
CA GLU A 52 -16.17 -14.01 -15.35
C GLU A 52 -15.84 -13.00 -14.24
N VAL A 53 -16.74 -12.86 -13.27
CA VAL A 53 -16.50 -12.04 -12.08
C VAL A 53 -15.24 -12.53 -11.38
N TYR A 54 -14.27 -11.63 -11.18
CA TYR A 54 -12.97 -11.93 -10.58
C TYR A 54 -12.75 -11.07 -9.35
N ALA A 55 -12.41 -11.69 -8.22
CA ALA A 55 -12.17 -10.99 -6.97
C ALA A 55 -10.68 -10.90 -6.65
N ILE A 56 -10.24 -9.69 -6.28
CA ILE A 56 -8.88 -9.44 -5.80
C ILE A 56 -8.97 -8.98 -4.35
N ILE A 57 -8.35 -9.73 -3.44
CA ILE A 57 -8.25 -9.37 -2.02
C ILE A 57 -6.86 -8.80 -1.78
N SER A 58 -6.77 -7.47 -1.68
CA SER A 58 -5.54 -6.78 -1.26
C SER A 58 -5.36 -6.89 0.25
N ARG A 59 -4.36 -7.64 0.67
CA ARG A 59 -4.09 -7.95 2.06
C ARG A 59 -2.80 -7.29 2.53
N GLY A 60 -2.91 -6.53 3.60
CA GLY A 60 -1.75 -6.08 4.35
C GLY A 60 -2.17 -5.52 5.70
N PRO A 61 -1.26 -5.50 6.68
CA PRO A 61 -1.54 -4.87 7.96
C PRO A 61 -1.86 -3.38 7.72
N CYS A 62 -2.92 -2.88 8.35
CA CYS A 62 -3.21 -1.44 8.34
C CYS A 62 -2.07 -0.68 9.01
N VAL A 63 -1.73 0.49 8.47
CA VAL A 63 -0.66 1.34 9.00
C VAL A 63 -1.00 1.95 10.37
N LEU A 64 -2.28 1.92 10.72
CA LEU A 64 -2.82 2.42 11.99
C LEU A 64 -2.89 1.34 13.08
N LEU A 65 -2.49 0.10 12.80
CA LEU A 65 -2.47 -0.96 13.81
C LEU A 65 -1.41 -0.64 14.89
N LYS A 66 -1.84 -0.64 16.15
CA LYS A 66 -0.97 -0.45 17.31
C LYS A 66 0.06 -1.59 17.42
N GLY A 67 1.26 -1.27 17.89
CA GLY A 67 2.33 -2.26 18.10
C GLY A 67 3.07 -2.69 16.83
N ARG A 68 2.74 -2.09 15.67
CA ARG A 68 3.43 -2.39 14.42
C ARG A 68 4.84 -1.79 14.41
N GLU A 69 5.81 -2.59 14.00
CA GLU A 69 7.16 -2.12 13.72
C GLU A 69 7.15 -1.04 12.64
N LYS A 70 7.75 0.10 12.97
CA LYS A 70 7.93 1.20 12.02
C LYS A 70 9.01 0.79 11.02
N LYS A 71 8.67 0.82 9.73
CA LYS A 71 9.67 0.68 8.67
C LYS A 71 10.55 1.94 8.63
N PRO A 72 11.81 1.83 8.17
CA PRO A 72 12.63 3.00 7.90
C PRO A 72 11.90 3.98 6.97
N VAL A 73 11.96 5.26 7.31
CA VAL A 73 11.36 6.34 6.51
C VAL A 73 12.14 6.55 5.22
N PHE A 74 11.48 7.06 4.19
CA PHE A 74 12.14 7.46 2.95
C PHE A 74 12.56 8.93 3.01
N ARG A 75 13.56 9.29 2.21
CA ARG A 75 14.06 10.64 2.01
C ARG A 75 14.23 10.93 0.51
N VAL A 76 14.14 12.21 0.15
CA VAL A 76 14.41 12.67 -1.22
C VAL A 76 15.85 13.14 -1.30
N GLU A 77 16.60 12.56 -2.23
CA GLU A 77 17.91 13.04 -2.65
C GLU A 77 17.73 14.23 -3.58
N VAL A 78 17.94 15.44 -3.04
CA VAL A 78 17.65 16.70 -3.73
C VAL A 78 18.46 16.84 -5.02
N SER A 79 19.71 16.37 -5.00
CA SER A 79 20.61 16.41 -6.18
C SER A 79 20.08 15.63 -7.38
N MET A 80 19.26 14.60 -7.15
CA MET A 80 18.65 13.77 -8.20
C MET A 80 17.21 14.18 -8.53
N CYS A 81 16.57 14.96 -7.65
CA CYS A 81 15.17 15.32 -7.77
C CYS A 81 14.96 16.37 -8.88
N ARG A 82 14.25 15.99 -9.95
CA ARG A 82 13.91 16.88 -11.08
C ARG A 82 12.60 17.69 -10.90
N ALA A 83 12.12 17.85 -9.67
CA ALA A 83 10.93 18.64 -9.34
C ALA A 83 9.62 18.29 -10.10
N CYS A 84 9.48 17.08 -10.66
CA CYS A 84 8.34 16.70 -11.51
C CYS A 84 7.01 16.49 -10.74
N LYS A 85 7.07 16.38 -9.40
CA LYS A 85 5.93 16.15 -8.50
C LYS A 85 5.16 14.83 -8.74
N ALA A 86 5.69 13.90 -9.52
CA ALA A 86 5.04 12.61 -9.79
C ALA A 86 4.76 11.82 -8.52
N CYS A 87 5.73 11.75 -7.59
CA CYS A 87 5.55 11.09 -6.30
C CYS A 87 4.39 11.68 -5.50
N ILE A 88 4.21 13.01 -5.50
CA ILE A 88 3.12 13.68 -4.78
C ILE A 88 1.78 13.36 -5.46
N LYS A 89 1.68 13.60 -6.77
CA LYS A 89 0.42 13.53 -7.52
C LYS A 89 -0.13 12.11 -7.64
N LEU A 90 0.76 11.12 -7.83
CA LEU A 90 0.35 9.75 -8.10
C LEU A 90 0.20 8.93 -6.82
N SER A 91 1.03 9.16 -5.79
CA SER A 91 0.90 8.41 -4.54
C SER A 91 -0.17 8.97 -3.60
N GLY A 92 -0.49 10.27 -3.69
CA GLY A 92 -1.38 10.95 -2.75
C GLY A 92 -0.90 10.89 -1.29
N CYS A 93 0.38 10.60 -1.06
CA CYS A 93 0.90 10.36 0.29
C CYS A 93 0.89 11.65 1.13
N PRO A 94 0.29 11.65 2.33
CA PRO A 94 0.26 12.82 3.20
C PRO A 94 1.63 13.20 3.77
N ALA A 95 2.62 12.31 3.69
CA ALA A 95 3.99 12.60 4.14
C ALA A 95 4.81 13.36 3.08
N LEU A 96 4.32 13.51 1.85
CA LEU A 96 5.04 14.22 0.79
C LEU A 96 4.67 15.70 0.76
N GLU A 97 5.69 16.55 0.74
CA GLU A 97 5.59 18.00 0.69
C GLU A 97 6.39 18.53 -0.51
N PHE A 98 6.12 19.77 -0.92
CA PHE A 98 6.91 20.47 -1.94
C PHE A 98 7.47 21.76 -1.35
N LYS A 99 8.80 21.84 -1.21
CA LYS A 99 9.53 22.95 -0.58
C LYS A 99 10.80 23.23 -1.37
N ASP A 100 11.17 24.51 -1.46
CA ASP A 100 12.42 24.95 -2.10
C ASP A 100 12.61 24.41 -3.53
N GLY A 101 11.51 24.27 -4.28
CA GLY A 101 11.54 23.74 -5.65
C GLY A 101 11.68 22.22 -5.77
N HIS A 102 11.77 21.48 -4.67
CA HIS A 102 11.93 20.02 -4.67
C HIS A 102 10.85 19.31 -3.84
N SER A 103 10.71 18.00 -4.07
CA SER A 103 9.86 17.16 -3.21
C SER A 103 10.61 16.88 -1.90
N SER A 104 9.88 16.84 -0.79
CA SER A 104 10.41 16.51 0.54
C SER A 104 9.50 15.49 1.23
N ILE A 105 10.03 14.70 2.15
CA ILE A 105 9.28 13.71 2.93
C ILE A 105 9.34 14.09 4.40
N ASN A 106 8.17 14.26 5.01
CA ASN A 106 8.03 14.45 6.45
C ASN A 106 8.23 13.11 7.18
N PRO A 107 9.33 12.94 7.94
CA PRO A 107 9.65 11.66 8.58
C PRO A 107 8.70 11.30 9.72
N SER A 108 8.01 12.28 10.32
CA SER A 108 7.05 12.04 11.41
C SER A 108 5.76 11.39 10.91
N VAL A 109 5.43 11.59 9.62
CA VAL A 109 4.21 11.06 8.98
C VAL A 109 4.55 9.87 8.08
N CYS A 110 5.77 9.77 7.56
CA CYS A 110 6.18 8.70 6.67
C CYS A 110 6.10 7.33 7.36
N THR A 111 5.49 6.37 6.68
CA THR A 111 5.27 5.01 7.19
C THR A 111 6.16 3.97 6.53
N GLY A 112 7.04 4.40 5.61
CA GLY A 112 7.97 3.52 4.92
C GLY A 112 7.32 2.57 3.90
N CYS A 113 6.16 2.93 3.33
CA CYS A 113 5.45 2.06 2.36
C CYS A 113 6.21 1.87 1.03
N GLY A 114 7.03 2.84 0.62
CA GLY A 114 7.88 2.76 -0.58
C GLY A 114 7.19 3.05 -1.91
N LEU A 115 5.88 3.32 -1.93
CA LEU A 115 5.14 3.65 -3.16
C LEU A 115 5.72 4.87 -3.88
N CYS A 116 6.13 5.91 -3.13
CA CYS A 116 6.75 7.09 -3.71
C CYS A 116 8.10 6.78 -4.39
N ALA A 117 8.88 5.85 -3.85
CA ALA A 117 10.14 5.40 -4.44
C ALA A 117 9.91 4.62 -5.73
N TYR A 118 8.90 3.73 -5.76
CA TYR A 118 8.48 3.02 -6.98
C TYR A 118 8.04 3.98 -8.10
N ILE A 119 7.34 5.06 -7.75
CA ILE A 119 6.85 6.05 -8.72
C ILE A 119 7.97 6.95 -9.27
N CYS A 120 9.08 7.13 -8.54
CA CYS A 120 10.09 8.12 -8.92
C CYS A 120 10.90 7.65 -10.16
N PRO A 121 10.76 8.33 -11.33
CA PRO A 121 11.38 7.85 -12.57
C PRO A 121 12.91 8.02 -12.61
N VAL A 122 13.45 8.82 -11.68
CA VAL A 122 14.88 9.10 -11.55
C VAL A 122 15.44 8.50 -10.25
N GLU A 123 14.66 7.68 -9.56
CA GLU A 123 15.04 7.00 -8.32
C GLU A 123 15.62 7.92 -7.22
N ALA A 124 15.20 9.17 -7.19
CA ALA A 124 15.66 10.17 -6.22
C ALA A 124 15.12 9.95 -4.80
N ILE A 125 14.38 8.88 -4.54
CA ILE A 125 13.78 8.60 -3.23
C ILE A 125 14.40 7.32 -2.66
N LYS A 126 15.14 7.44 -1.56
CA LYS A 126 15.91 6.36 -0.93
C LYS A 126 15.54 6.21 0.56
N ARG A 127 16.05 5.17 1.21
CA ARG A 127 15.89 4.96 2.66
C ARG A 127 16.99 5.70 3.43
#